data_AF-A0A5R2NCL0-F1
#
_entry.id   AF-A0A5R2NCL0-F1
#
_cell.length_a   1.000
_cell.length_b   1.000
_cell.length_c   1.000
_cell.angle_alpha   90.00
_cell.angle_beta   90.00
_cell.angle_gamma   90.00
#
_symmetry.space_group_name_H-M   'P 1'
#
loop_
_entity.id
_entity.type
_entity.pdbx_description
1 polymer ?
#
loop_
_entity_poly.entity_id
_entity_poly.type
_entity_poly.pdbx_seq_one_letter_code
_entity_poly.pdbx_strand_id
1 'polypeptide(L)'
;MQVMAASIRAEDPKRRVLKDVFGFDDFRPGQADVMDALLGGRHVLAVMPTGAGKSVWYQVPALVLGGLALVVSPLVALMQDQVAALRLAGVAADTINSSL
;
A
#
# COMPACT_ATOMS: atom_id res chain seq x y z
N MET A 1 -40.78 -15.91 -12.20
CA MET A 1 -40.05 -15.36 -13.35
C MET A 1 -38.86 -14.59 -12.81
N GLN A 2 -37.68 -15.18 -12.96
CA GLN A 2 -36.40 -14.82 -12.35
C GLN A 2 -35.76 -13.68 -13.13
N VAL A 3 -35.35 -12.59 -12.47
CA VAL A 3 -34.52 -11.55 -13.09
C VAL A 3 -33.35 -11.24 -12.15
N MET A 4 -32.22 -11.88 -12.51
CA MET A 4 -30.84 -11.43 -12.36
C MET A 4 -30.21 -11.33 -10.96
N ALA A 5 -29.72 -12.48 -10.47
CA ALA A 5 -28.62 -12.55 -9.52
C ALA A 5 -27.28 -12.64 -10.28
N ALA A 6 -26.41 -11.63 -10.13
CA ALA A 6 -24.93 -11.60 -10.24
C ALA A 6 -24.49 -10.14 -10.46
N SER A 7 -23.61 -9.47 -9.70
CA SER A 7 -22.74 -9.81 -8.59
C SER A 7 -22.33 -8.50 -7.92
N ILE A 8 -22.65 -8.29 -6.64
CA ILE A 8 -21.88 -7.36 -5.79
C ILE A 8 -20.54 -8.05 -5.65
N ARG A 9 -19.57 -7.70 -6.49
CA ARG A 9 -18.19 -8.16 -6.32
C ARG A 9 -17.77 -7.69 -4.93
N ALA A 10 -17.28 -8.60 -4.09
CA ALA A 10 -16.59 -8.23 -2.86
C ALA A 10 -15.63 -7.06 -3.17
N GLU A 11 -15.70 -5.97 -2.41
CA GLU A 11 -14.85 -4.78 -2.62
C GLU A 11 -13.39 -5.24 -2.73
N ASP A 12 -12.68 -4.85 -3.79
CA ASP A 12 -11.23 -5.10 -3.91
C ASP A 12 -10.51 -4.16 -2.92
N PRO A 13 -10.10 -4.65 -1.73
CA PRO A 13 -9.73 -3.77 -0.63
C PRO A 13 -8.45 -2.98 -0.95
N LYS A 14 -7.53 -3.56 -1.73
CA LYS A 14 -6.31 -2.86 -2.17
C LYS A 14 -6.63 -1.72 -3.14
N ARG A 15 -7.60 -1.88 -4.05
CA ARG A 15 -8.01 -0.79 -4.96
C ARG A 15 -8.74 0.32 -4.21
N ARG A 16 -9.55 -0.04 -3.22
CA ARG A 16 -10.22 0.93 -2.35
C ARG A 16 -9.21 1.77 -1.59
N VAL A 17 -8.24 1.15 -0.90
CA VAL A 17 -7.16 1.87 -0.22
C VAL A 17 -6.35 2.73 -1.20
N LEU A 18 -6.01 2.19 -2.37
CA LEU A 18 -5.30 2.93 -3.40
C LEU A 18 -6.01 4.23 -3.79
N LYS A 19 -7.33 4.17 -3.98
CA LYS A 19 -8.14 5.32 -4.36
C LYS A 19 -8.36 6.28 -3.19
N ASP A 20 -8.79 5.76 -2.04
CA ASP A 20 -9.24 6.57 -0.91
C ASP A 20 -8.06 7.28 -0.21
N VAL A 21 -6.90 6.63 -0.13
CA VAL A 21 -5.71 7.16 0.59
C VAL A 21 -4.72 7.83 -0.35
N PHE A 22 -4.50 7.26 -1.54
CA PHE A 22 -3.46 7.72 -2.46
C PHE A 22 -4.00 8.44 -3.70
N GLY A 23 -5.32 8.43 -3.92
CA GLY A 23 -5.97 9.14 -5.02
C GLY A 23 -5.81 8.48 -6.40
N PHE A 24 -5.14 7.33 -6.51
CA PHE A 24 -4.90 6.68 -7.80
C PHE A 24 -6.09 5.80 -8.23
N ASP A 25 -6.44 5.86 -9.52
CA ASP A 25 -7.56 5.09 -10.10
C ASP A 25 -7.22 3.60 -10.28
N ASP A 26 -5.96 3.30 -10.60
CA ASP A 26 -5.51 1.92 -10.79
C ASP A 26 -4.01 1.76 -10.49
N PHE A 27 -3.60 0.51 -10.31
CA PHE A 27 -2.23 0.09 -10.17
C PHE A 27 -1.47 0.21 -11.49
N ARG A 28 -0.18 0.51 -11.37
CA ARG A 28 0.74 0.35 -12.51
C ARG A 28 0.96 -1.15 -12.80
N PRO A 29 1.42 -1.51 -14.01
CA PRO A 29 1.72 -2.90 -14.34
C PRO A 29 2.64 -3.56 -13.30
N GLY A 30 2.29 -4.79 -12.89
CA GLY A 30 3.04 -5.59 -11.92
C GLY A 30 2.86 -5.21 -10.44
N GLN A 31 2.27 -4.07 -10.10
CA GLN A 31 2.06 -3.71 -8.68
C GLN A 31 0.98 -4.58 -8.03
N ALA A 32 -0.10 -4.88 -8.77
CA ALA A 32 -1.22 -5.68 -8.27
C ALA A 32 -0.78 -7.10 -7.88
N ASP A 33 0.07 -7.74 -8.71
CA ASP A 33 0.56 -9.11 -8.48
C ASP A 33 1.41 -9.21 -7.21
N VAL A 34 2.24 -8.20 -6.96
CA VAL A 34 3.05 -8.14 -5.73
C VAL A 34 2.18 -7.93 -4.51
N MET A 35 1.19 -7.06 -4.58
CA MET A 35 0.24 -6.88 -3.48
C MET A 35 -0.56 -8.15 -3.22
N ASP A 36 -1.00 -8.87 -4.26
CA ASP A 36 -1.70 -10.15 -4.09
C ASP A 36 -0.83 -11.20 -3.39
N ALA A 37 0.47 -11.23 -3.70
CA ALA A 37 1.40 -12.08 -2.98
C ALA A 37 1.54 -11.69 -1.50
N LEU A 38 1.70 -10.41 -1.20
CA LEU A 38 1.84 -9.90 0.17
C LEU A 38 0.56 -10.11 0.99
N LEU A 39 -0.61 -9.81 0.43
CA LEU A 39 -1.92 -10.02 1.05
C LEU A 39 -2.22 -11.50 1.27
N GLY A 40 -1.69 -12.38 0.41
CA GLY A 40 -1.72 -13.83 0.58
C GLY A 40 -0.70 -14.37 1.58
N GLY A 41 0.02 -13.50 2.30
CA GLY A 41 1.02 -13.89 3.31
C GLY A 41 2.34 -14.42 2.74
N ARG A 42 2.62 -14.21 1.44
CA ARG A 42 3.87 -14.64 0.81
C ARG A 42 4.95 -13.57 0.92
N HIS A 43 6.21 -14.03 1.03
CA HIS A 43 7.37 -13.15 0.93
C HIS A 43 7.68 -12.82 -0.53
N VAL A 44 8.06 -11.58 -0.81
CA VAL A 44 8.34 -11.08 -2.15
C VAL A 44 9.68 -10.36 -2.19
N LEU A 45 10.52 -10.70 -3.16
CA LEU A 45 11.64 -9.86 -3.60
C LEU A 45 11.22 -9.14 -4.88
N ALA A 46 11.23 -7.81 -4.83
CA ALA A 46 10.81 -6.96 -5.93
C ALA A 46 11.97 -6.14 -6.49
N VAL A 47 12.19 -6.17 -7.80
CA VAL A 47 13.20 -5.36 -8.49
C VAL A 47 12.50 -4.38 -9.42
N MET A 48 12.56 -3.09 -9.11
CA MET A 48 11.82 -2.06 -9.82
C MET A 48 12.68 -0.82 -10.07
N PRO A 49 12.53 -0.13 -11.21
CA PRO A 49 13.24 1.11 -11.48
C PRO A 49 12.84 2.21 -10.49
N THR A 50 13.70 3.22 -10.34
CA THR A 50 13.38 4.43 -9.55
C THR A 50 12.13 5.12 -10.13
N GLY A 51 11.29 5.70 -9.28
CA GLY A 51 10.04 6.34 -9.72
C GLY A 51 8.88 5.39 -10.04
N ALA A 52 9.07 4.06 -9.94
CA ALA A 52 8.03 3.06 -10.18
C ALA A 52 6.88 3.05 -9.13
N GLY A 53 6.95 3.88 -8.09
CA GLY A 53 5.94 3.91 -7.02
C GLY A 53 6.06 2.72 -6.06
N LYS A 54 7.29 2.31 -5.72
CA LYS A 54 7.57 1.17 -4.84
C LYS A 54 6.94 1.29 -3.44
N SER A 55 6.73 2.50 -2.93
CA SER A 55 6.17 2.71 -1.57
C SER A 55 4.77 2.12 -1.42
N VAL A 56 3.95 2.25 -2.47
CA VAL A 56 2.58 1.72 -2.52
C VAL A 56 2.57 0.19 -2.30
N TRP A 57 3.64 -0.52 -2.67
CA TRP A 57 3.72 -1.99 -2.60
C TRP A 57 3.70 -2.52 -1.17
N TYR A 58 4.19 -1.74 -0.20
CA TYR A 58 4.11 -2.11 1.22
C TYR A 58 3.07 -1.31 1.98
N GLN A 59 2.76 -0.07 1.55
CA GLN A 59 1.78 0.78 2.25
C GLN A 59 0.34 0.30 2.06
N VAL A 60 -0.07 -0.05 0.83
CA VAL A 60 -1.42 -0.57 0.58
C VAL A 60 -1.68 -1.86 1.37
N PRO A 61 -0.84 -2.91 1.30
CA PRO A 61 -1.09 -4.11 2.08
C PRO A 61 -1.02 -3.86 3.58
N ALA A 62 -0.17 -2.95 4.08
CA ALA A 62 -0.18 -2.57 5.50
C ALA A 62 -1.56 -2.04 5.96
N LEU A 63 -2.19 -1.20 5.14
CA LEU A 63 -3.51 -0.63 5.44
C LEU A 63 -4.65 -1.63 5.27
N VAL A 64 -4.53 -2.56 4.31
CA VAL A 64 -5.52 -3.62 4.08
C VAL A 64 -5.48 -4.67 5.18
N LEU A 65 -4.29 -5.12 5.58
CA LEU A 65 -4.12 -6.14 6.62
C LEU A 65 -4.38 -5.58 8.02
N GLY A 66 -4.21 -4.28 8.21
CA GLY A 66 -4.28 -3.63 9.51
C GLY A 66 -3.09 -3.99 10.40
N GLY A 67 -3.12 -3.52 11.65
CA GLY A 67 -2.01 -3.68 12.59
C GLY A 67 -0.83 -2.75 12.29
N LEU A 68 0.37 -3.15 12.74
CA LEU A 68 1.60 -2.38 12.58
C LEU A 68 2.44 -2.94 11.43
N ALA A 69 2.75 -2.10 10.45
CA ALA A 69 3.75 -2.40 9.43
C ALA A 69 5.09 -1.73 9.78
N LEU A 70 6.15 -2.53 9.83
CA LEU A 70 7.52 -2.04 10.04
C LEU A 70 8.23 -1.87 8.69
N VAL A 71 8.66 -0.65 8.39
CA VAL A 71 9.41 -0.34 7.18
C VAL A 71 10.82 0.11 7.58
N VAL A 72 11.83 -0.59 7.06
CA VAL A 72 13.24 -0.26 7.29
C VAL A 72 13.78 0.47 6.07
N SER A 73 14.32 1.67 6.29
CA SER A 73 14.94 2.50 5.26
C SER A 73 16.27 3.06 5.76
N PRO A 74 17.32 3.11 4.91
CA PRO A 74 18.61 3.65 5.32
C PRO A 74 18.65 5.19 5.35
N LEU A 75 17.68 5.86 4.73
CA LEU A 75 17.70 7.33 4.56
C LEU A 75 16.67 8.00 5.45
N VAL A 76 17.14 8.75 6.46
CA VAL A 76 16.28 9.50 7.40
C VAL A 76 15.37 10.50 6.69
N ALA A 77 15.91 11.26 5.72
CA ALA A 77 15.10 12.20 4.94
C ALA A 77 13.94 11.49 4.21
N LEU A 78 14.20 10.32 3.61
CA LEU A 78 13.16 9.54 2.95
C LEU A 78 12.10 9.03 3.96
N MET A 79 12.53 8.63 5.16
CA MET A 79 11.59 8.21 6.22
C MET A 79 10.65 9.37 6.61
N GLN A 80 11.21 10.57 6.80
CA GLN A 80 10.46 11.77 7.14
C GLN A 80 9.46 12.14 6.04
N ASP A 81 9.88 12.14 4.78
CA ASP A 81 9.01 12.44 3.63
C ASP A 81 7.83 11.46 3.53
N GLN A 82 8.10 10.15 3.69
CA GLN A 82 7.06 9.12 3.63
C GLN A 82 6.07 9.24 4.80
N VAL A 83 6.55 9.51 6.02
CA VAL A 83 5.66 9.68 7.19
C VAL A 83 4.85 10.95 7.09
N ALA A 84 5.44 12.06 6.61
CA ALA A 84 4.70 13.30 6.37
C ALA A 84 3.56 13.07 5.36
N ALA A 85 3.84 12.41 4.24
CA ALA A 85 2.83 12.08 3.23
C ALA A 85 1.70 11.19 3.78
N LEU A 86 2.04 10.16 4.56
CA LEU A 86 1.06 9.28 5.19
C LEU A 86 0.17 10.03 6.20
N ARG A 87 0.76 10.88 7.04
CA ARG A 87 0.01 11.71 8.00
C ARG A 87 -0.93 12.68 7.29
N LEU A 88 -0.49 13.30 6.19
CA LEU A 88 -1.34 14.15 5.36
C LEU A 88 -2.51 13.38 4.75
N ALA A 89 -2.32 12.10 4.43
CA ALA A 89 -3.38 11.20 3.97
C ALA A 89 -4.26 10.63 5.10
N GLY A 90 -4.09 11.08 6.34
CA GLY A 90 -4.86 10.61 7.50
C GLY A 90 -4.42 9.25 8.04
N VAL A 91 -3.26 8.73 7.62
CA VAL A 91 -2.70 7.47 8.08
C VAL A 91 -1.81 7.67 9.31
N ALA A 92 -2.04 6.88 10.36
CA ALA A 92 -1.18 6.84 11.53
C ALA A 92 0.19 6.25 11.16
N ALA A 93 1.23 7.06 11.19
CA ALA A 93 2.60 6.67 10.86
C ALA A 93 3.61 7.48 11.69
N ASP A 94 4.77 6.88 11.97
CA ASP A 94 5.89 7.53 12.64
C ASP A 94 7.25 6.94 12.21
N THR A 95 8.34 7.62 12.57
CA THR A 95 9.71 7.16 12.33
C THR A 95 10.50 7.09 13.63
N ILE A 96 11.37 6.08 13.76
CA ILE A 96 12.42 6.04 14.80
C ILE A 96 13.77 6.11 14.10
N ASN A 97 14.62 7.04 14.52
CA ASN A 97 15.98 7.20 14.01
C ASN A 97 16.90 7.75 15.11
N SER A 98 18.19 7.88 14.82
CA SER A 98 19.22 8.27 15.79
C SER A 98 19.21 9.75 16.20
N SER A 99 18.32 10.57 15.63
CA SER A 99 18.18 11.99 15.97
C SER A 99 17.04 12.26 16.96
N LEU A 100 16.42 11.20 17.49
CA LEU A 100 15.47 11.25 18.60
C LEU A 100 16.18 11.44 19.95
#